data_AF-A0A382RMJ8-F1
#
_entry.id   AF-A0A382RMJ8-F1
#
_cell.length_a   1.000
_cell.length_b   1.000
_cell.length_c   1.000
_cell.angle_alpha   90.00
_cell.angle_beta   90.00
_cell.angle_gamma   90.00
#
_symmetry.space_group_name_H-M   'P 1'
#
loop_
_entity.id
_entity.type
_entity.pdbx_description
1 polymer ?
#
loop_
_entity_poly.entity_id
_entity_poly.type
_entity_poly.pdbx_seq_one_letter_code
_entity_poly.pdbx_strand_id
1 'polypeptide(L)'
;VITVSLIEKDGIIEDIAFMGSGCAISKASASIMTSTLKGMKIEDAEVLFDNFHTLATTGESPGDMGKLSVLAGVHKYPARVKCATLAWHTFYGALTNTKEKIITE
;
A
#
# COMPACT_ATOMS: atom_id res chain seq x y z
N VAL A 1 -12.85 -1.91 5.91
CA VAL A 1 -12.01 -1.35 6.99
C VAL A 1 -10.67 -2.05 7.07
N ILE A 2 -9.59 -1.35 6.72
CA ILE A 2 -8.20 -1.79 6.90
C ILE A 2 -7.52 -0.84 7.88
N THR A 3 -6.79 -1.40 8.84
CA THR A 3 -5.91 -0.69 9.78
C THR A 3 -4.48 -1.11 9.50
N VAL A 4 -3.58 -0.13 9.39
CA VAL A 4 -2.14 -0.36 9.24
C VAL A 4 -1.44 0.05 10.54
N SER A 5 -0.49 -0.76 10.98
CA SER A 5 0.40 -0.48 12.11
C SER A 5 1.83 -0.41 11.58
N LEU A 6 2.53 0.66 11.90
CA LEU A 6 3.87 0.97 11.41
C LEU A 6 4.80 1.21 12.59
N ILE A 7 5.97 0.59 12.55
CA ILE A 7 7.10 0.86 13.43
C ILE A 7 8.20 1.45 12.55
N GLU A 8 8.51 2.71 12.80
CA GLU A 8 9.52 3.47 12.07
C GLU A 8 10.64 3.88 13.02
N LYS A 9 11.87 3.85 12.50
CA LYS A 9 13.08 4.25 13.21
C LYS A 9 14.05 4.90 12.24
N ASP A 10 14.41 6.15 12.50
CA ASP A 10 15.38 6.91 11.69
C ASP A 10 15.02 6.97 10.19
N GLY A 11 13.73 7.05 9.86
CA GLY A 11 13.24 7.08 8.47
C GLY A 11 13.14 5.70 7.80
N ILE A 12 13.38 4.61 8.54
CA ILE A 12 13.33 3.23 8.06
C ILE A 12 12.14 2.51 8.68
N ILE A 13 11.42 1.74 7.86
CA ILE A 13 10.30 0.91 8.27
C ILE A 13 10.86 -0.37 8.92
N GLU A 14 11.00 -0.41 10.24
CA GLU A 14 11.46 -1.63 10.94
C GLU A 14 10.40 -2.73 10.90
N ASP A 15 9.14 -2.36 11.14
CA ASP A 15 8.04 -3.31 11.07
C ASP A 15 6.76 -2.67 10.53
N ILE A 16 5.97 -3.46 9.83
CA ILE A 16 4.68 -3.05 9.28
C ILE A 16 3.73 -4.23 9.27
N ALA A 17 2.53 -4.01 9.78
CA ALA A 17 1.46 -4.99 9.85
C ALA A 17 0.14 -4.36 9.43
N PHE A 18 -0.77 -5.17 8.90
CA PHE A 18 -2.13 -4.74 8.61
C PHE A 18 -3.13 -5.67 9.29
N MET A 19 -4.25 -5.10 9.73
CA MET A 19 -5.37 -5.84 10.27
C MET A 19 -6.66 -5.24 9.73
N GLY A 20 -7.60 -6.06 9.30
CA GLY A 20 -8.86 -5.54 8.80
C GLY A 20 -9.67 -6.52 7.98
N SER A 21 -10.90 -6.10 7.70
CA SER A 21 -11.84 -6.81 6.85
C SER A 21 -12.11 -5.97 5.60
N GLY A 22 -11.91 -6.60 4.45
CA GLY A 22 -12.11 -6.02 3.13
C GLY A 22 -12.17 -7.11 2.07
N CYS A 23 -12.42 -6.71 0.82
CA CYS A 23 -12.47 -7.63 -0.30
C CYS A 23 -11.12 -8.34 -0.52
N ALA A 24 -11.12 -9.44 -1.27
CA ALA A 24 -9.89 -10.22 -1.53
C ALA A 24 -8.75 -9.36 -2.09
N ILE A 25 -9.07 -8.37 -2.95
CA ILE A 25 -8.07 -7.45 -3.53
C ILE A 25 -7.45 -6.53 -2.49
N SER A 26 -8.25 -5.97 -1.59
CA SER A 26 -7.73 -5.06 -0.57
C SER A 26 -6.84 -5.79 0.44
N LYS A 27 -7.20 -7.04 0.79
CA LYS A 27 -6.35 -7.90 1.63
C LYS A 27 -5.06 -8.33 0.92
N ALA A 28 -5.15 -8.69 -0.36
CA ALA A 28 -3.97 -9.04 -1.16
C ALA A 28 -3.03 -7.84 -1.31
N SER A 29 -3.56 -6.66 -1.62
CA SER A 29 -2.77 -5.42 -1.72
C SER A 29 -2.08 -5.08 -0.40
N ALA A 30 -2.81 -5.10 0.72
CA ALA A 30 -2.23 -4.85 2.04
C ALA A 30 -1.13 -5.86 2.39
N SER A 31 -1.34 -7.16 2.12
CA SER A 31 -0.36 -8.20 2.39
C SER A 31 0.91 -8.08 1.56
N ILE A 32 0.78 -7.72 0.29
CA ILE A 32 1.95 -7.50 -0.58
C ILE A 32 2.67 -6.23 -0.12
N MET A 33 1.94 -5.14 0.13
CA MET A 33 2.48 -3.88 0.63
C MET A 33 3.30 -4.07 1.91
N THR A 34 2.76 -4.72 2.95
CA THR A 34 3.51 -4.93 4.20
C THR A 34 4.77 -5.77 4.02
N SER A 35 4.74 -6.74 3.10
CA SER A 35 5.90 -7.58 2.81
C SER A 35 6.98 -6.82 2.03
N THR A 36 6.58 -5.90 1.15
CA THR A 36 7.51 -5.12 0.33
C THR A 36 8.12 -3.96 1.12
N LEU A 37 7.33 -3.28 1.95
CA LEU A 37 7.77 -2.07 2.66
C LEU A 37 8.64 -2.37 3.90
N LYS A 38 8.59 -3.57 4.46
CA LYS A 38 9.40 -3.95 5.63
C LYS A 38 10.90 -3.83 5.29
N GLY A 39 11.63 -3.02 6.06
CA GLY A 39 13.06 -2.76 5.89
C GLY A 39 13.40 -1.70 4.85
N MET A 40 12.42 -1.09 4.18
CA MET A 40 12.64 0.01 3.24
C MET A 40 12.66 1.37 3.95
N LYS A 41 13.26 2.36 3.30
CA LYS A 41 13.11 3.76 3.70
C LYS A 41 11.73 4.27 3.33
N ILE A 42 11.25 5.25 4.10
CA ILE A 42 9.97 5.92 3.81
C ILE A 42 9.99 6.55 2.40
N GLU A 43 11.09 7.19 2.01
CA GLU A 43 11.23 7.84 0.70
C GLU A 43 11.06 6.81 -0.45
N ASP A 44 11.66 5.63 -0.32
CA ASP A 44 11.51 4.55 -1.30
C ASP A 44 10.07 4.01 -1.34
N ALA A 45 9.41 3.97 -0.18
CA ALA A 45 8.02 3.55 -0.06
C ALA A 45 7.06 4.53 -0.75
N GLU A 46 7.32 5.84 -0.69
CA GLU A 46 6.55 6.87 -1.39
C GLU A 46 6.70 6.73 -2.91
N VAL A 47 7.93 6.55 -3.40
CA VAL A 47 8.17 6.30 -4.84
C VAL A 47 7.44 5.03 -5.31
N LEU A 48 7.47 3.97 -4.50
CA LEU A 48 6.77 2.73 -4.81
C LEU A 48 5.24 2.92 -4.84
N PHE A 49 4.70 3.77 -3.97
CA PHE A 49 3.28 4.10 -3.97
C PHE A 49 2.86 4.84 -5.24
N ASP A 50 3.60 5.86 -5.67
CA ASP A 50 3.32 6.59 -6.92
C ASP A 50 3.34 5.66 -8.14
N ASN A 51 4.35 4.78 -8.19
CA ASN A 51 4.43 3.75 -9.23
C ASN A 51 3.24 2.78 -9.19
N PHE A 52 2.81 2.38 -7.99
CA PHE A 52 1.66 1.49 -7.83
C PHE A 52 0.34 2.18 -8.17
N HIS A 53 0.20 3.46 -7.85
CA HIS A 53 -0.98 4.25 -8.18
C HIS A 53 -1.12 4.42 -9.69
N THR A 54 0.01 4.66 -10.37
CA THR A 54 0.09 4.68 -11.84
C THR A 54 -0.32 3.34 -12.40
N LEU A 55 0.32 2.24 -11.96
CA LEU A 55 -0.01 0.88 -12.39
C LEU A 55 -1.49 0.52 -12.19
N ALA A 56 -2.06 0.86 -11.03
CA ALA A 56 -3.45 0.54 -10.72
C ALA A 56 -4.45 1.37 -11.54
N THR A 57 -4.06 2.54 -12.03
CA THR A 57 -4.95 3.47 -12.75
C THR A 57 -4.80 3.38 -14.26
N THR A 58 -3.56 3.29 -14.76
CA THR A 58 -3.24 3.27 -16.20
C THR A 58 -2.94 1.86 -16.71
N GLY A 59 -2.54 0.94 -15.81
CA GLY A 59 -2.05 -0.38 -16.19
C GLY A 59 -0.58 -0.38 -16.64
N GLU A 60 0.08 0.78 -16.65
CA GLU A 60 1.47 0.92 -17.04
C GLU A 60 2.39 0.80 -15.83
N SER A 61 3.47 0.02 -15.97
CA SER A 61 4.47 -0.16 -14.91
C SER A 61 5.71 0.66 -15.24
N PRO A 62 6.05 1.72 -14.47
CA PRO A 62 7.26 2.50 -14.71
C PRO A 62 8.56 1.75 -14.34
N GLY A 63 8.46 0.53 -13.79
CA GLY A 63 9.61 -0.32 -13.45
C GLY A 63 9.20 -1.74 -13.06
N ASP A 64 10.11 -2.48 -12.44
CA ASP A 64 9.81 -3.78 -11.86
C ASP A 64 9.05 -3.61 -10.54
N MET A 65 7.75 -3.90 -10.58
CA MET A 65 6.86 -3.83 -9.43
C MET A 65 6.80 -5.15 -8.66
N GLY A 66 7.57 -6.16 -9.07
CA GLY A 66 7.66 -7.46 -8.42
C GLY A 66 6.29 -8.09 -8.19
N LYS A 67 5.96 -8.34 -6.92
CA LYS A 67 4.67 -8.94 -6.52
C LYS A 67 3.47 -8.03 -6.78
N LEU A 68 3.66 -6.71 -6.87
CA LEU A 68 2.57 -5.76 -7.13
C LEU A 68 2.07 -5.82 -8.58
N SER A 69 2.87 -6.36 -9.50
CA SER A 69 2.48 -6.61 -10.89
C SER A 69 1.24 -7.52 -11.01
N VAL A 70 0.98 -8.37 -10.01
CA VAL A 70 -0.24 -9.19 -9.94
C VAL A 70 -1.51 -8.33 -9.89
N LEU A 71 -1.41 -7.12 -9.35
CA LEU A 71 -2.50 -6.16 -9.27
C LEU A 71 -2.57 -5.24 -10.50
N ALA A 72 -1.67 -5.35 -11.48
CA ALA A 72 -1.69 -4.51 -12.68
C ALA A 72 -3.02 -4.60 -13.43
N GLY A 73 -3.70 -5.74 -13.40
CA GLY A 73 -5.00 -5.94 -14.04
C GLY A 73 -6.16 -5.13 -13.45
N VAL A 74 -6.01 -4.52 -12.27
CA VAL A 74 -7.09 -3.78 -11.61
C VAL A 74 -7.49 -2.50 -12.35
N HIS A 75 -6.61 -1.92 -13.18
CA HIS A 75 -6.92 -0.73 -13.99
C HIS A 75 -8.14 -0.94 -14.91
N LYS A 76 -8.38 -2.18 -15.36
CA LYS A 76 -9.55 -2.54 -16.17
C LYS A 76 -10.86 -2.51 -15.39
N TYR A 77 -10.79 -2.39 -14.06
CA TYR A 77 -11.94 -2.42 -13.15
C TYR A 77 -11.89 -1.19 -12.22
N PRO A 78 -12.36 0.00 -12.67
CA PRO A 78 -12.29 1.25 -11.90
C PRO A 78 -12.86 1.14 -10.48
N ALA A 79 -13.93 0.35 -10.30
CA ALA A 79 -14.53 0.08 -8.99
C ALA A 79 -13.59 -0.66 -8.02
N ARG A 80 -12.57 -1.37 -8.53
CA ARG A 80 -11.61 -2.18 -7.77
C ARG A 80 -10.25 -1.49 -7.59
N VAL A 81 -9.96 -0.43 -8.35
CA VAL A 81 -8.76 0.40 -8.18
C VAL A 81 -8.73 0.96 -6.76
N LYS A 82 -9.84 1.51 -6.27
CA LYS A 82 -9.95 2.00 -4.87
C LYS A 82 -9.63 0.92 -3.85
N CYS A 83 -10.09 -0.32 -4.07
CA CYS A 83 -9.77 -1.43 -3.17
C CYS A 83 -8.28 -1.78 -3.17
N ALA A 84 -7.61 -1.65 -4.31
CA ALA A 84 -6.18 -1.92 -4.44
C ALA A 84 -5.34 -0.81 -3.79
N THR A 85 -5.72 0.46 -3.92
CA THR A 85 -4.96 1.60 -3.38
C THR A 85 -5.26 1.90 -1.91
N LEU A 86 -6.37 1.39 -1.36
CA LEU A 86 -6.82 1.70 0.01
C LEU A 86 -5.74 1.49 1.06
N ALA A 87 -5.09 0.32 1.08
CA ALA A 87 -4.08 -0.01 2.09
C ALA A 87 -2.88 0.96 2.07
N TRP A 88 -2.53 1.45 0.88
CA TRP A 88 -1.44 2.38 0.69
C TRP A 88 -1.79 3.79 1.18
N HIS A 89 -3.02 4.25 0.92
CA HIS A 89 -3.50 5.49 1.51
C HIS A 89 -3.52 5.42 3.05
N THR A 90 -3.92 4.28 3.62
CA THR A 90 -3.87 4.07 5.07
C THR A 90 -2.43 4.09 5.59
N PHE A 91 -1.47 3.50 4.87
CA PHE A 91 -0.04 3.57 5.21
C PHE A 91 0.49 5.01 5.18
N TYR A 92 0.20 5.77 4.13
CA TYR A 92 0.62 7.17 4.02
C TYR A 92 -0.01 8.05 5.10
N GLY A 93 -1.27 7.80 5.44
CA GLY A 93 -1.93 8.40 6.60
C GLY A 93 -1.21 8.08 7.92
N ALA A 94 -0.73 6.84 8.08
CA ALA A 94 0.00 6.42 9.28
C ALA A 94 1.40 7.06 9.38
N LEU A 95 2.05 7.36 8.25
CA LEU A 95 3.31 8.10 8.20
C LEU A 95 3.14 9.57 8.58
N THR A 96 2.11 10.22 8.01
CA THR A 96 1.87 11.65 8.20
C THR A 96 1.25 11.99 9.55
N ASN A 97 0.56 11.04 10.19
CA ASN A 97 -0.11 11.25 11.46
C ASN A 97 0.54 10.39 12.55
N THR A 98 1.67 10.88 13.07
CA THR A 98 2.42 10.27 14.16
C THR A 98 1.49 10.02 15.36
N LYS A 99 1.10 8.76 15.59
CA LYS A 99 0.37 8.16 16.75
C LYS A 99 -1.13 7.91 16.66
N GLU A 100 -1.85 8.20 15.57
CA GLU A 100 -3.28 7.85 15.49
C GLU A 100 -3.59 6.76 14.47
N LYS A 101 -4.36 5.78 14.94
CA LYS A 101 -4.83 4.61 14.20
C LYS A 101 -5.71 5.10 13.04
N ILE A 102 -5.16 5.21 11.84
CA ILE A 102 -5.93 5.64 10.66
C ILE A 102 -6.87 4.48 10.28
N ILE A 103 -8.17 4.70 10.45
CA ILE A 103 -9.23 3.77 10.06
C ILE A 103 -9.81 4.32 8.75
N THR A 104 -9.80 3.52 7.69
CA THR A 104 -10.43 3.89 6.41
C THR A 104 -11.60 2.94 6.13
N GLU A 105 -12.82 3.50 6.05
CA GLU A 105 -14.09 2.81 5.77
C GLU A 105 -14.35 2.62 4.26
#